data_AF-A0A481YLQ1-F1
#
_entry.id   AF-A0A481YLQ1-F1
#
_cell.length_a   1.000
_cell.length_b   1.000
_cell.length_c   1.000
_cell.angle_alpha   90.00
_cell.angle_beta   90.00
_cell.angle_gamma   90.00
#
_symmetry.space_group_name_H-M   'P 1'
#
loop_
_entity.id
_entity.type
_entity.pdbx_description
1 polymer ?
#
loop_
_entity_poly.entity_id
_entity_poly.type
_entity_poly.pdbx_seq_one_letter_code
_entity_poly.pdbx_strand_id
1 'polypeptide(L)'
;MIKEYPEIHLQKLRTGIHKETIQLVKIHNEYNLHSIFHFSTNIICFAILSSYFILSNEKLVILNSWVQEFLYNLSDTVKAFSILLVTDFWIGFHSPHGWELMIGSVYNDFGLAHNDQIISGLVSTFPVILDTIVKYWIFHYLNRVSPSLVVIYHSMNE
;
A
#
# COMPACT_ATOMS: atom_id res chain seq x y z
N MET A 1 48.55 -47.02 -0.08
CA MET A 1 48.98 -46.00 -1.06
C MET A 1 47.91 -44.91 -1.08
N ILE A 2 48.03 -43.93 -0.19
CA ILE A 2 47.09 -42.81 -0.08
C ILE A 2 47.43 -41.87 -1.23
N LYS A 3 46.53 -41.72 -2.20
CA LYS A 3 46.67 -40.75 -3.29
C LYS A 3 46.63 -39.35 -2.67
N GLU A 4 47.79 -38.72 -2.53
CA GLU A 4 47.89 -37.28 -2.29
C GLU A 4 47.16 -36.57 -3.43
N TYR A 5 45.97 -36.08 -3.14
CA TYR A 5 45.24 -35.20 -4.03
C TYR A 5 46.04 -33.89 -4.11
N PRO A 6 46.29 -33.32 -5.31
CA PRO A 6 47.22 -32.21 -5.44
C PRO A 6 46.65 -30.98 -4.71
N GLU A 7 47.34 -30.58 -3.64
CA GLU A 7 47.04 -29.43 -2.77
C GLU A 7 46.76 -28.13 -3.57
N ILE A 8 47.42 -28.02 -4.74
CA ILE A 8 47.28 -26.93 -5.73
C ILE A 8 45.85 -26.83 -6.29
N HIS A 9 45.16 -27.96 -6.49
CA HIS A 9 43.78 -27.97 -7.00
C HIS A 9 42.78 -27.46 -5.97
N LEU A 10 42.97 -27.81 -4.69
CA LEU A 10 42.15 -27.31 -3.58
C LEU A 10 42.36 -25.82 -3.34
N GLN A 11 43.61 -25.34 -3.46
CA GLN A 11 43.92 -23.92 -3.32
C GLN A 11 43.31 -23.10 -4.48
N LYS A 12 43.41 -23.60 -5.71
CA LYS A 12 42.79 -22.98 -6.90
C LYS A 12 41.27 -22.95 -6.80
N LEU A 13 40.66 -24.03 -6.31
CA LEU A 13 39.22 -24.12 -6.03
C LEU A 13 38.81 -23.09 -4.96
N ARG A 14 39.56 -22.98 -3.85
CA ARG A 14 39.30 -22.00 -2.78
C ARG A 14 39.38 -20.57 -3.30
N THR A 15 40.39 -20.23 -4.10
CA THR A 15 40.49 -18.89 -4.73
C THR A 15 39.36 -18.63 -5.73
N GLY A 16 38.93 -19.65 -6.47
CA GLY A 16 37.77 -19.56 -7.37
C GLY A 16 36.48 -19.27 -6.61
N ILE A 17 36.18 -20.08 -5.57
CA ILE A 17 35.02 -19.89 -4.70
C ILE A 17 35.05 -18.51 -4.04
N HIS A 18 36.21 -18.05 -3.57
CA HIS A 18 36.34 -16.73 -2.95
C HIS A 18 36.07 -15.59 -3.94
N LYS A 19 36.55 -15.72 -5.19
CA LYS A 19 36.30 -14.75 -6.25
C LYS A 19 34.82 -14.70 -6.64
N GLU A 20 34.17 -15.86 -6.81
CA GLU A 20 32.73 -15.96 -7.06
C GLU A 20 31.91 -15.36 -5.91
N THR A 21 32.30 -15.63 -4.66
CA THR A 21 31.64 -15.06 -3.47
C THR A 21 31.73 -13.53 -3.45
N ILE A 22 32.91 -12.97 -3.75
CA ILE A 22 33.09 -11.51 -3.84
C ILE A 22 32.26 -10.92 -4.98
N GLN A 23 32.17 -11.60 -6.13
CA GLN A 23 31.33 -11.15 -7.25
C GLN A 23 29.84 -11.17 -6.89
N LEU A 24 29.35 -12.22 -6.23
CA LEU A 24 27.97 -12.31 -5.75
C LEU A 24 27.65 -11.20 -4.74
N VAL A 25 28.53 -10.96 -3.77
CA VAL A 25 28.37 -9.87 -2.78
C VAL A 25 28.32 -8.52 -3.49
N LYS A 26 29.17 -8.31 -4.50
CA LYS A 26 29.19 -7.06 -5.26
C LYS A 26 27.88 -6.84 -6.03
N ILE A 27 27.40 -7.86 -6.75
CA ILE A 27 26.13 -7.79 -7.50
C ILE A 27 24.95 -7.54 -6.55
N HIS A 28 24.91 -8.25 -5.41
CA HIS A 28 23.84 -8.08 -4.42
C HIS A 28 23.85 -6.67 -3.81
N ASN A 29 25.03 -6.14 -3.47
CA ASN A 29 25.14 -4.79 -2.93
C ASN A 29 24.75 -3.71 -3.94
N GLU A 30 25.12 -3.87 -5.21
CA GLU A 30 24.74 -2.94 -6.29
C GLU A 30 23.22 -2.93 -6.52
N TYR A 31 22.59 -4.12 -6.53
CA TYR A 31 21.14 -4.25 -6.62
C TYR A 31 20.41 -3.61 -5.43
N ASN A 32 20.86 -3.89 -4.20
CA ASN A 32 20.27 -3.32 -3.00
C ASN A 32 20.41 -1.79 -2.96
N LEU A 33 21.57 -1.25 -3.31
CA LEU A 33 21.78 0.19 -3.38
C LEU A 33 20.85 0.82 -4.41
N HIS A 34 20.73 0.23 -5.59
CA HIS A 34 19.82 0.74 -6.63
C HIS A 34 18.36 0.74 -6.16
N SER A 35 17.92 -0.33 -5.50
CA SER A 35 16.58 -0.42 -4.92
C SER A 35 16.33 0.66 -3.85
N ILE A 36 17.29 0.87 -2.93
CA ILE A 36 17.20 1.92 -1.89
C ILE A 36 17.15 3.33 -2.51
N PHE A 37 17.93 3.59 -3.56
CA PHE A 37 17.91 4.88 -4.26
C PHE A 37 16.57 5.13 -4.97
N HIS A 38 16.03 4.11 -5.65
CA HIS A 38 14.73 4.21 -6.30
C HIS A 38 13.62 4.48 -5.27
N PHE A 39 13.63 3.72 -4.17
CA PHE A 39 12.71 3.91 -3.05
C PHE A 39 12.80 5.31 -2.45
N SER A 40 14.02 5.80 -2.18
CA SER A 40 14.25 7.14 -1.63
C SER A 40 13.76 8.23 -2.58
N THR A 41 13.98 8.05 -3.89
CA THR A 41 13.52 8.98 -4.92
C THR A 41 12.00 9.04 -4.97
N ASN A 42 11.32 7.89 -4.88
CA ASN A 42 9.86 7.82 -4.85
C ASN A 42 9.29 8.51 -3.60
N ILE A 43 9.90 8.31 -2.42
CA ILE A 43 9.50 9.01 -1.20
C ILE A 43 9.67 10.52 -1.35
N ILE A 44 10.81 10.98 -1.86
CA ILE A 44 11.08 12.42 -2.05
C ILE A 44 10.07 13.02 -3.04
N CYS A 45 9.79 12.32 -4.14
CA CYS A 45 8.79 12.74 -5.13
C CYS A 45 7.41 12.88 -4.49
N PHE A 46 6.97 11.87 -3.73
CA PHE A 46 5.71 11.90 -3.01
C PHE A 46 5.65 13.03 -1.99
N ALA A 47 6.73 13.27 -1.24
CA ALA A 47 6.83 14.35 -0.27
C ALA A 47 6.75 15.74 -0.93
N ILE A 48 7.42 15.93 -2.07
CA ILE A 48 7.35 17.19 -2.84
C ILE A 48 5.92 17.39 -3.37
N LEU A 49 5.31 16.36 -3.95
CA LEU A 49 3.95 16.45 -4.48
C LEU A 49 2.93 16.76 -3.37
N SER A 50 3.05 16.07 -2.23
CA SER A 50 2.21 16.30 -1.05
C SER A 50 2.42 17.71 -0.49
N SER A 51 3.67 18.18 -0.37
CA SER A 51 3.99 19.53 0.09
C SER A 51 3.42 20.59 -0.85
N TYR A 52 3.49 20.37 -2.17
CA TYR A 52 2.90 21.27 -3.16
C TYR A 52 1.37 21.31 -3.03
N PHE A 53 0.73 20.15 -2.84
CA PHE A 53 -0.71 20.07 -2.62
C PHE A 53 -1.13 20.83 -1.37
N ILE A 54 -0.42 20.65 -0.25
CA ILE A 54 -0.66 21.36 1.00
C ILE A 54 -0.38 22.85 0.85
N LEU A 55 0.71 23.27 0.19
CA LEU A 55 1.01 24.69 0.02
C LEU A 55 -0.03 25.40 -0.85
N SER A 56 -0.68 24.67 -1.77
CA SER A 56 -1.83 25.14 -2.56
C SER A 56 -3.14 25.23 -1.75
N ASN A 57 -3.05 25.58 -0.46
CA ASN A 57 -4.15 25.68 0.50
C ASN A 57 -5.33 26.52 0.01
N GLU A 58 -5.10 27.63 -0.70
CA GLU A 58 -6.20 28.49 -1.19
C GLU A 58 -7.16 27.73 -2.11
N LYS A 59 -6.61 26.90 -3.01
CA LYS A 59 -7.44 26.05 -3.89
C LYS A 59 -8.13 24.94 -3.11
N LEU A 60 -7.48 24.40 -2.08
CA LEU A 60 -8.09 23.40 -1.20
C LEU A 60 -9.25 23.96 -0.39
N VAL A 61 -9.15 25.22 0.07
CA VAL A 61 -10.25 25.89 0.77
C VAL A 61 -11.45 26.09 -0.16
N ILE A 62 -11.21 26.53 -1.40
CA ILE A 62 -12.28 26.67 -2.41
C ILE A 62 -12.92 25.32 -2.74
N LEU A 63 -12.10 24.27 -2.88
CA LEU A 63 -12.59 22.93 -3.18
C LEU A 63 -13.37 22.36 -1.98
N ASN A 64 -12.90 22.61 -0.75
CA ASN A 64 -13.60 22.22 0.46
C ASN A 64 -14.95 22.95 0.59
N SER A 65 -15.01 24.26 0.33
CA SER A 65 -16.28 24.98 0.34
C SER A 65 -17.23 24.49 -0.75
N TRP A 66 -16.72 24.21 -1.95
CA TRP A 66 -17.53 23.66 -3.05
C TRP A 66 -18.08 22.27 -2.72
N VAL A 67 -17.24 21.38 -2.17
CA VAL A 67 -17.65 20.05 -1.72
C VAL A 67 -18.67 20.16 -0.59
N GLN A 68 -18.44 21.04 0.39
CA GLN A 68 -19.39 21.27 1.47
C GLN A 68 -20.72 21.77 0.94
N GLU A 69 -20.74 22.76 0.06
CA GLU A 69 -21.96 23.30 -0.53
C GLU A 69 -22.69 22.24 -1.38
N PHE A 70 -21.97 21.45 -2.17
CA PHE A 70 -22.52 20.29 -2.88
C PHE A 70 -23.18 19.30 -1.90
N LEU A 71 -22.46 18.91 -0.84
CA LEU A 71 -22.96 17.96 0.14
C LEU A 71 -24.14 18.51 0.93
N TYR A 72 -24.11 19.77 1.38
CA TYR A 72 -25.18 20.39 2.15
C TYR A 72 -26.47 20.55 1.35
N ASN A 73 -26.36 20.78 0.03
CA ASN A 73 -27.51 20.86 -0.87
C ASN A 73 -28.18 19.51 -1.14
N LEU A 74 -27.53 18.38 -0.83
CA LEU A 74 -28.14 17.05 -0.95
C LEU A 74 -29.10 16.76 0.21
N SER A 75 -30.14 15.98 -0.07
CA SER A 75 -31.00 15.45 0.98
C SER A 75 -30.23 14.43 1.82
N ASP A 76 -30.63 14.28 3.08
CA ASP A 76 -29.97 13.35 4.02
C ASP A 76 -29.97 11.89 3.51
N THR A 77 -31.02 11.49 2.80
CA THR A 77 -31.10 10.19 2.13
C THR A 77 -30.05 10.02 1.04
N VAL A 78 -29.85 11.05 0.19
CA VAL A 78 -28.85 10.98 -0.89
C VAL A 78 -27.44 11.03 -0.31
N LYS A 79 -27.20 11.81 0.75
CA LYS A 79 -25.91 11.81 1.46
C LYS A 79 -25.57 10.41 1.98
N ALA A 80 -26.49 9.76 2.68
CA ALA A 80 -26.31 8.42 3.21
C ALA A 80 -26.05 7.41 2.08
N PHE A 81 -26.85 7.45 1.01
CA PHE A 81 -26.67 6.59 -0.16
C PHE A 81 -25.33 6.82 -0.88
N SER A 82 -24.92 8.08 -1.09
CA SER A 82 -23.62 8.38 -1.72
C SER A 82 -22.45 7.88 -0.89
N ILE A 83 -22.52 8.01 0.44
CA ILE A 83 -21.49 7.45 1.34
C ILE A 83 -21.45 5.94 1.19
N LEU A 84 -22.60 5.26 1.22
CA LEU A 84 -22.68 3.80 1.10
C LEU A 84 -22.15 3.34 -0.27
N LEU A 85 -22.53 4.00 -1.37
CA LEU A 85 -22.05 3.71 -2.71
C LEU A 85 -20.54 3.91 -2.85
N VAL A 86 -19.98 5.02 -2.34
CA VAL A 86 -18.54 5.26 -2.39
C VAL A 86 -17.79 4.22 -1.56
N THR A 87 -18.31 3.87 -0.39
CA THR A 87 -17.71 2.88 0.50
C THR A 87 -17.71 1.51 -0.16
N ASP A 88 -18.85 1.09 -0.71
CA ASP A 88 -19.01 -0.17 -1.41
C ASP A 88 -18.21 -0.21 -2.72
N PHE A 89 -17.99 0.92 -3.40
CA PHE A 89 -17.15 0.92 -4.60
C PHE A 89 -15.66 0.81 -4.26
N TRP A 90 -15.22 1.47 -3.18
CA TRP A 90 -13.80 1.51 -2.82
C TRP A 90 -13.35 0.26 -2.07
N ILE A 91 -14.23 -0.28 -1.23
CA ILE A 91 -13.97 -1.42 -0.34
C ILE A 91 -14.67 -2.68 -0.86
N GLY A 92 -15.59 -2.56 -1.81
CA GLY A 92 -16.28 -3.67 -2.48
C GLY A 92 -15.32 -4.72 -3.00
N PHE A 93 -15.22 -5.79 -2.24
CA PHE A 93 -14.32 -6.89 -2.48
C PHE A 93 -14.80 -7.72 -3.67
N HIS A 94 -14.33 -7.38 -4.86
CA HIS A 94 -14.69 -8.14 -6.05
C HIS A 94 -13.73 -9.28 -6.37
N SER A 95 -12.49 -9.26 -5.88
CA SER A 95 -11.59 -10.41 -6.00
C SER A 95 -10.38 -10.33 -5.06
N PRO A 96 -10.01 -11.43 -4.36
CA PRO A 96 -8.72 -11.57 -3.68
C PRO A 96 -7.53 -11.28 -4.59
N HIS A 97 -7.68 -11.59 -5.89
CA HIS A 97 -6.62 -11.35 -6.88
C HIS A 97 -6.35 -9.87 -7.13
N GLY A 98 -7.36 -8.99 -6.98
CA GLY A 98 -7.14 -7.55 -7.09
C GLY A 98 -6.23 -7.02 -5.97
N TRP A 99 -6.47 -7.52 -4.75
CA TRP A 99 -5.62 -7.21 -3.60
C TRP A 99 -4.23 -7.82 -3.73
N GLU A 100 -4.11 -9.02 -4.28
CA GLU A 100 -2.83 -9.67 -4.56
C GLU A 100 -1.98 -8.84 -5.53
N LEU A 101 -2.57 -8.34 -6.61
CA LEU A 101 -1.89 -7.49 -7.58
C LEU A 101 -1.51 -6.12 -6.98
N MET A 102 -2.40 -5.48 -6.22
CA MET A 102 -2.09 -4.21 -5.56
C MET A 102 -0.97 -4.36 -4.53
N ILE A 103 -1.09 -5.34 -3.62
CA ILE A 103 -0.10 -5.59 -2.57
C ILE A 103 1.20 -6.06 -3.20
N GLY A 104 1.15 -6.95 -4.19
CA GLY A 104 2.32 -7.44 -4.93
C GLY A 104 3.06 -6.33 -5.67
N SER A 105 2.36 -5.38 -6.30
CA SER A 105 2.99 -4.21 -6.93
C SER A 105 3.72 -3.35 -5.90
N VAL A 106 3.07 -3.05 -4.78
CA VAL A 106 3.69 -2.27 -3.69
C VAL A 106 4.90 -3.04 -3.14
N TYR A 107 4.78 -4.34 -2.91
CA TYR A 107 5.88 -5.16 -2.38
C TYR A 107 7.10 -5.18 -3.30
N ASN A 108 6.86 -5.24 -4.62
CA ASN A 108 7.90 -5.21 -5.65
C ASN A 108 8.56 -3.82 -5.77
N ASP A 109 7.79 -2.74 -5.70
CA ASP A 109 8.31 -1.36 -5.73
C ASP A 109 9.19 -1.05 -4.52
N PHE A 110 8.92 -1.69 -3.38
CA PHE A 110 9.74 -1.62 -2.17
C PHE A 110 10.99 -2.51 -2.22
N GLY A 111 11.17 -3.31 -3.27
CA GLY A 111 12.34 -4.20 -3.43
C GLY A 111 12.40 -5.33 -2.40
N LEU A 112 11.28 -5.63 -1.74
CA LEU A 112 11.22 -6.69 -0.73
C LEU A 112 11.16 -8.05 -1.44
N ALA A 113 11.90 -9.04 -0.92
CA ALA A 113 11.90 -10.39 -1.47
C ALA A 113 10.48 -10.96 -1.44
N HIS A 114 9.96 -11.34 -2.61
CA HIS A 114 8.59 -11.82 -2.78
C HIS A 114 8.36 -13.03 -1.86
N ASN A 115 7.46 -12.88 -0.90
CA ASN A 115 7.08 -13.95 0.02
C ASN A 115 5.57 -14.16 -0.06
N ASP A 116 5.18 -15.16 -0.83
CA ASP A 116 3.77 -15.49 -1.12
C ASP A 116 2.94 -15.70 0.15
N GLN A 117 3.56 -16.20 1.24
CA GLN A 117 2.85 -16.39 2.52
C GLN A 117 2.50 -15.06 3.19
N ILE A 118 3.41 -14.08 3.15
CA ILE A 118 3.15 -12.75 3.71
C ILE A 118 2.12 -12.01 2.85
N ILE A 119 2.25 -12.11 1.53
CA ILE A 119 1.31 -11.48 0.59
C ILE A 119 -0.08 -12.09 0.77
N SER A 120 -0.22 -13.42 0.80
CA SER A 120 -1.49 -14.09 1.04
C SER A 120 -2.10 -13.75 2.40
N GLY A 121 -1.27 -13.66 3.45
CA GLY A 121 -1.70 -13.20 4.78
C GLY A 121 -2.24 -11.78 4.77
N LEU A 122 -1.56 -10.85 4.09
CA LEU A 122 -2.02 -9.46 3.94
C LEU A 122 -3.29 -9.37 3.08
N VAL A 123 -3.34 -10.09 1.95
CA VAL A 123 -4.51 -10.14 1.06
C VAL A 123 -5.76 -10.64 1.79
N SER A 124 -5.61 -11.55 2.77
CA SER A 124 -6.76 -12.04 3.53
C SER A 124 -7.16 -11.15 4.71
N THR A 125 -6.21 -10.49 5.37
CA THR A 125 -6.47 -9.72 6.60
C THR A 125 -6.71 -8.24 6.35
N PHE A 126 -5.96 -7.64 5.43
CA PHE A 126 -5.97 -6.21 5.17
C PHE A 126 -7.34 -5.70 4.66
N PRO A 127 -7.99 -6.39 3.70
CA PRO A 127 -9.39 -6.15 3.35
C PRO A 127 -10.33 -5.98 4.55
N VAL A 128 -10.33 -6.96 5.46
CA VAL A 128 -11.26 -7.01 6.58
C VAL A 128 -11.00 -5.89 7.58
N ILE A 129 -9.72 -5.60 7.85
CA ILE A 129 -9.34 -4.50 8.73
C ILE A 129 -9.75 -3.15 8.13
N LEU A 130 -9.49 -2.95 6.83
CA LEU A 130 -9.83 -1.71 6.14
C LEU A 130 -11.36 -1.49 6.13
N ASP A 131 -12.14 -2.53 5.84
CA ASP A 131 -13.60 -2.49 5.91
C ASP A 131 -14.10 -2.06 7.29
N THR A 132 -13.52 -2.64 8.35
CA THR A 132 -13.92 -2.32 9.73
C THR A 132 -13.58 -0.88 10.11
N ILE A 133 -12.38 -0.41 9.76
CA ILE A 133 -11.94 0.97 10.04
C ILE A 133 -12.85 1.97 9.31
N VAL A 134 -13.16 1.71 8.04
CA VAL A 134 -13.98 2.64 7.25
C VAL A 134 -15.43 2.64 7.74
N LYS A 135 -16.03 1.49 8.04
CA LYS A 135 -17.36 1.42 8.67
C LYS A 135 -17.41 2.20 9.99
N TYR A 136 -16.38 2.04 10.84
CA TYR A 136 -16.28 2.82 12.08
C TYR A 136 -16.19 4.32 11.82
N TRP A 137 -15.35 4.74 10.87
CA TRP A 137 -15.19 6.15 10.54
C TRP A 137 -16.47 6.75 9.97
N ILE A 138 -17.17 6.02 9.10
CA ILE A 138 -18.49 6.43 8.56
C ILE A 138 -19.48 6.60 9.71
N PHE A 139 -19.58 5.62 10.60
CA PHE A 139 -20.48 5.72 11.75
C PHE A 139 -20.16 6.93 12.64
N HIS A 140 -18.88 7.17 12.93
CA HIS A 140 -18.44 8.32 13.71
C HIS A 140 -18.75 9.65 13.01
N TYR A 141 -18.49 9.72 11.69
CA TYR A 141 -18.73 10.90 10.89
C TYR A 141 -20.23 11.23 10.79
N LEU A 142 -21.06 10.24 10.45
CA LEU A 142 -22.50 10.41 10.36
C LEU A 142 -23.11 10.85 11.68
N ASN A 143 -22.68 10.27 12.81
CA ASN A 143 -23.12 10.69 14.15
C ASN A 143 -22.77 12.15 14.46
N ARG A 144 -21.63 12.65 13.96
CA ARG A 144 -21.22 14.05 14.15
C ARG A 144 -22.08 15.02 13.32
N VAL A 145 -22.53 14.58 12.13
CA VAL A 145 -23.31 15.43 11.22
C VAL A 145 -24.79 15.46 11.62
N SER A 146 -25.43 14.30 11.78
CA SER A 146 -26.80 14.21 12.29
C SER A 146 -27.14 12.77 12.72
N PRO A 147 -27.76 12.57 13.91
CA PRO A 147 -28.25 11.26 14.33
C PRO A 147 -29.25 10.64 13.35
N SER A 148 -30.03 11.45 12.63
CA SER A 148 -31.01 10.97 11.64
C SER A 148 -30.36 10.26 10.45
N LEU A 149 -29.17 10.70 10.03
CA LEU A 149 -28.40 10.08 8.95
C LEU A 149 -27.94 8.66 9.33
N VAL A 150 -27.59 8.46 10.59
CA VAL A 150 -27.15 7.14 11.10
C VAL A 150 -28.29 6.13 11.04
N VAL A 151 -29.51 6.55 11.40
CA VAL A 151 -30.70 5.69 11.31
C VAL A 151 -31.00 5.31 9.86
N ILE A 152 -30.93 6.27 8.93
CA ILE A 152 -31.13 6.02 7.50
C ILE A 152 -30.05 5.08 6.96
N TYR A 153 -28.78 5.34 7.29
CA TYR A 153 -27.66 4.49 6.89
C TYR A 153 -27.84 3.05 7.40
N HIS A 154 -28.23 2.88 8.67
CA HIS A 154 -28.48 1.56 9.23
C HIS A 154 -29.64 0.86 8.51
N SER A 155 -30.74 1.57 8.24
CA SER A 155 -31.89 1.01 7.50
C SER A 155 -31.60 0.66 6.03
N MET A 156 -30.59 1.29 5.42
CA MET A 156 -30.16 1.02 4.05
C MET A 156 -29.13 -0.11 3.97
N ASN A 157 -28.42 -0.37 5.07
CA ASN A 157 -27.37 -1.36 5.16
C ASN A 157 -27.86 -2.70 5.74
N GLU A 158 -29.02 -2.72 6.40
CA GLU A 158 -29.80 -3.94 6.67
C GLU A 158 -30.48 -4.47 5.40
#